data_AF-A0A4W5QL32-F1
#
_entry.id   AF-A0A4W5QL32-F1
#
_cell.length_a   1.000
_cell.length_b   1.000
_cell.length_c   1.000
_cell.angle_alpha   90.00
_cell.angle_beta   90.00
_cell.angle_gamma   90.00
#
_symmetry.space_group_name_H-M   'P 1'
#
loop_
_entity.id
_entity.type
_entity.pdbx_description
1 polymer ?
#
loop_
_entity_poly.entity_id
_entity_poly.type
_entity_poly.pdbx_seq_one_letter_code
_entity_poly.pdbx_strand_id
1 'polypeptide(L)'
;MKVSSIDCRRLKKIIRKECGTSLIVDCRPYFSFSNSNIKGSVNANLNSVVVRRSRGGPVPLQFVIPDEKALLRLREGSISAVVVLDDRAPHWQKLKKDSIAQIVINTLNNLASGANICFLKGGFENFHGQYPELCTEVVKPVGVDQNNGTETGKCRPSITLCCEKLGSNLKPDYDQVWKRKQLPFLACCLFFQG
;
A
#
# COMPACT_ATOMS: atom_id res chain seq x y z
N MET A 1 -18.28 8.07 -7.63
CA MET A 1 -18.39 6.62 -7.39
C MET A 1 -18.88 6.37 -5.96
N LYS A 2 -19.52 5.23 -5.68
CA LYS A 2 -19.98 4.89 -4.32
C LYS A 2 -18.91 4.04 -3.63
N VAL A 3 -18.38 4.52 -2.50
CA VAL A 3 -17.45 3.75 -1.67
C VAL A 3 -18.23 2.73 -0.85
N SER A 4 -17.87 1.46 -0.97
CA SER A 4 -18.47 0.37 -0.19
C SER A 4 -17.53 -0.08 0.93
N SER A 5 -18.05 -0.79 1.93
CA SER A 5 -17.25 -1.34 3.02
C SER A 5 -17.33 -2.87 3.00
N ILE A 6 -16.17 -3.54 3.05
CA ILE A 6 -16.05 -4.99 2.99
C ILE A 6 -15.48 -5.56 4.29
N ASP A 7 -15.81 -6.82 4.60
CA ASP A 7 -15.26 -7.54 5.74
C ASP A 7 -14.01 -8.37 5.35
N CYS A 8 -13.33 -8.90 6.36
CA CYS A 8 -12.12 -9.70 6.16
C CYS A 8 -12.40 -10.96 5.32
N ARG A 9 -13.60 -11.57 5.48
CA ARG A 9 -14.02 -12.74 4.71
C ARG A 9 -14.17 -12.43 3.22
N ARG A 10 -14.74 -11.28 2.86
CA ARG A 10 -14.84 -10.84 1.46
C ARG A 10 -13.46 -10.54 0.88
N LEU A 11 -12.58 -9.87 1.63
CA LEU A 11 -11.20 -9.61 1.17
C LEU A 11 -10.43 -10.92 0.92
N LYS A 12 -10.54 -11.92 1.81
CA LYS A 12 -9.96 -13.25 1.58
C LYS A 12 -10.43 -13.90 0.28
N LYS A 13 -11.72 -13.76 -0.06
CA LYS A 13 -12.26 -14.26 -1.34
C LYS A 13 -11.66 -13.51 -2.53
N ILE A 14 -11.54 -12.18 -2.45
CA ILE A 14 -10.92 -11.35 -3.49
C ILE A 14 -9.47 -11.81 -3.72
N ILE A 15 -8.67 -11.94 -2.66
CA ILE A 15 -7.27 -12.38 -2.76
C ILE A 15 -7.15 -13.77 -3.43
N ARG A 16 -8.06 -14.70 -3.13
CA ARG A 16 -8.00 -16.08 -3.65
C ARG A 16 -8.61 -16.26 -5.05
N LYS A 17 -9.54 -15.40 -5.47
CA LYS A 17 -10.33 -15.59 -6.70
C LYS A 17 -10.08 -14.54 -7.78
N GLU A 18 -9.74 -13.32 -7.38
CA GLU A 18 -9.59 -12.15 -8.26
C GLU A 18 -8.11 -11.79 -8.42
N CYS A 19 -7.26 -12.80 -8.60
CA CYS A 19 -5.84 -12.63 -8.87
C CYS A 19 -5.66 -11.82 -10.16
N GLY A 20 -5.27 -10.55 -10.02
CA GLY A 20 -5.02 -9.69 -11.16
C GLY A 20 -6.21 -8.85 -11.64
N THR A 21 -7.35 -8.83 -10.96
CA THR A 21 -8.42 -7.84 -11.23
C THR A 21 -8.70 -6.95 -10.02
N SER A 22 -8.01 -7.19 -8.91
CA SER A 22 -8.11 -6.38 -7.70
C SER A 22 -6.78 -5.72 -7.35
N LEU A 23 -6.85 -4.54 -6.75
CA LEU A 23 -5.71 -3.82 -6.20
C LEU A 23 -5.95 -3.55 -4.71
N ILE A 24 -4.97 -3.84 -3.86
CA ILE A 24 -5.05 -3.59 -2.42
C ILE A 24 -4.08 -2.46 -2.07
N VAL A 25 -4.60 -1.35 -1.57
CA VAL A 25 -3.84 -0.17 -1.18
C VAL A 25 -3.82 -0.07 0.34
N ASP A 26 -2.64 -0.22 0.92
CA ASP A 26 -2.37 -0.11 2.34
C ASP A 26 -1.97 1.32 2.71
N CYS A 27 -2.78 1.97 3.53
CA CYS A 27 -2.61 3.37 3.96
C CYS A 27 -1.92 3.50 5.31
N ARG A 28 -1.40 2.41 5.89
CA ARG A 28 -0.63 2.46 7.13
C ARG A 28 0.73 3.13 6.90
N PRO A 29 1.36 3.67 7.96
CA PRO A 29 2.75 4.14 7.88
C PRO A 29 3.67 3.07 7.31
N TYR A 30 4.65 3.49 6.50
CA TYR A 30 5.55 2.57 5.80
C TYR A 30 6.22 1.54 6.72
N PHE A 31 6.60 1.95 7.94
CA PHE A 31 7.22 1.04 8.91
C PHE A 31 6.29 -0.11 9.33
N SER A 32 4.99 0.15 9.51
CA SER A 32 4.01 -0.89 9.82
C SER A 32 3.82 -1.83 8.62
N PHE A 33 3.74 -1.26 7.42
CA PHE A 33 3.62 -2.01 6.16
C PHE A 33 4.84 -2.88 5.88
N SER A 34 6.05 -2.36 6.11
CA SER A 34 7.29 -3.08 5.85
C SER A 34 7.49 -4.26 6.80
N ASN A 35 7.02 -4.15 8.04
CA ASN A 35 7.09 -5.24 9.00
C ASN A 35 6.10 -6.37 8.67
N SER A 36 4.86 -6.01 8.34
CA SER A 36 3.86 -6.97 7.90
C SER A 36 2.81 -6.31 7.01
N ASN A 37 2.40 -6.98 5.95
CA ASN A 37 1.41 -6.49 4.99
C ASN A 37 0.59 -7.63 4.40
N ILE A 38 -0.53 -7.30 3.75
CA ILE A 38 -1.32 -8.29 3.02
C ILE A 38 -0.57 -8.65 1.74
N LYS A 39 -0.47 -9.93 1.40
CA LYS A 39 0.22 -10.40 0.18
C LYS A 39 -0.34 -9.68 -1.05
N GLY A 40 0.56 -9.09 -1.85
CA GLY A 40 0.21 -8.35 -3.06
C GLY A 40 -0.37 -6.96 -2.85
N SER A 41 -0.39 -6.44 -1.61
CA SER A 41 -0.77 -5.05 -1.34
C SER A 41 0.37 -4.07 -1.68
N VAL A 42 -0.01 -2.85 -2.04
CA VAL A 42 0.90 -1.72 -2.27
C VAL A 42 0.71 -0.67 -1.20
N ASN A 43 1.79 -0.06 -0.71
CA ASN A 43 1.71 1.03 0.25
C ASN A 43 1.50 2.37 -0.46
N ALA A 44 0.56 3.18 0.02
CA ALA A 44 0.37 4.53 -0.47
C ALA A 44 1.57 5.42 -0.10
N ASN A 45 2.21 6.04 -1.08
CA ASN A 45 3.38 6.90 -0.92
C ASN A 45 2.97 8.36 -0.63
N LEU A 46 2.26 8.56 0.48
CA LEU A 46 1.84 9.89 0.93
C LEU A 46 2.71 10.35 2.11
N ASN A 47 3.76 11.12 1.78
CA ASN A 47 4.58 11.76 2.80
C ASN A 47 3.83 12.92 3.50
N SER A 48 4.38 13.37 4.64
CA SER A 48 3.73 14.41 5.46
C SER A 48 3.52 15.74 4.73
N VAL A 49 4.35 16.06 3.73
CA VAL A 49 4.24 17.30 2.95
C VAL A 49 3.04 17.21 2.00
N VAL A 50 2.87 16.09 1.30
CA VAL A 50 1.75 15.85 0.40
C VAL A 50 0.44 15.87 1.18
N VAL A 51 0.37 15.16 2.31
CA VAL A 51 -0.81 15.12 3.20
C VAL A 51 -1.21 16.52 3.67
N ARG A 52 -0.24 17.33 4.14
CA ARG A 52 -0.51 18.70 4.60
C ARG A 52 -1.01 19.61 3.47
N ARG A 53 -0.45 19.47 2.27
CA ARG A 53 -0.82 20.30 1.11
C ARG A 53 -2.15 19.89 0.50
N SER A 54 -2.52 18.61 0.55
CA SER A 54 -3.79 18.14 0.01
C SER A 54 -4.99 18.60 0.83
N ARG A 55 -4.81 18.85 2.14
CA ARG A 55 -5.91 19.21 3.07
C ARG A 55 -7.07 18.21 3.02
N GLY A 56 -6.74 16.93 2.81
CA GLY A 56 -7.74 15.86 2.64
C GLY A 56 -8.27 15.71 1.20
N GLY A 57 -7.91 16.60 0.28
CA GLY A 57 -8.32 16.55 -1.11
C GLY A 57 -7.58 15.50 -1.96
N PRO A 58 -7.99 15.33 -3.23
CA PRO A 58 -7.31 14.47 -4.18
C PRO A 58 -5.85 14.86 -4.41
N VAL A 59 -5.00 13.87 -4.70
CA VAL A 59 -3.58 14.03 -5.02
C VAL A 59 -3.25 13.32 -6.33
N PRO A 60 -2.08 13.59 -6.97
CA PRO A 60 -1.65 12.82 -8.13
C PRO A 60 -1.62 11.32 -7.85
N LEU A 61 -2.20 10.53 -8.77
CA LEU A 61 -2.46 9.10 -8.56
C LEU A 61 -1.20 8.28 -8.29
N GLN A 62 -0.04 8.70 -8.80
CA GLN A 62 1.27 8.10 -8.54
C GLN A 62 1.68 8.09 -7.06
N PHE A 63 1.14 8.99 -6.24
CA PHE A 63 1.36 8.96 -4.79
C PHE A 63 0.48 7.93 -4.10
N VAL A 64 -0.65 7.55 -4.70
CA VAL A 64 -1.58 6.54 -4.16
C VAL A 64 -1.15 5.14 -4.59
N ILE A 65 -0.77 5.00 -5.86
CA ILE A 65 -0.34 3.73 -6.46
C ILE A 65 1.03 3.99 -7.09
N PRO A 66 2.13 3.70 -6.39
CA PRO A 66 3.48 3.98 -6.91
C PRO A 66 3.92 3.01 -8.02
N ASP A 67 3.27 1.85 -8.16
CA ASP A 67 3.54 0.89 -9.23
C ASP A 67 2.89 1.36 -10.55
N GLU A 68 3.72 1.71 -11.54
CA GLU A 68 3.29 2.14 -12.87
C GLU A 68 2.46 1.07 -13.59
N LYS A 69 2.77 -0.22 -13.42
CA LYS A 69 1.99 -1.29 -14.06
C LYS A 69 0.58 -1.39 -13.47
N ALA A 70 0.46 -1.22 -12.16
CA ALA A 70 -0.84 -1.17 -11.49
C ALA A 70 -1.64 0.08 -11.89
N LEU A 71 -0.97 1.22 -12.04
CA LEU A 71 -1.59 2.46 -12.54
C LEU A 71 -2.16 2.31 -13.95
N LEU A 72 -1.40 1.73 -14.87
CA LEU A 72 -1.84 1.50 -16.24
C LEU A 72 -3.07 0.59 -16.27
N ARG A 73 -3.02 -0.55 -15.56
CA ARG A 73 -4.14 -1.48 -15.47
C ARG A 73 -5.40 -0.86 -14.87
N LEU A 74 -5.24 0.04 -13.89
CA LEU A 74 -6.36 0.78 -13.31
C LEU A 74 -6.96 1.78 -14.32
N ARG A 75 -6.12 2.46 -15.12
CA ARG A 75 -6.58 3.40 -16.16
C ARG A 75 -7.23 2.70 -17.35
N GLU A 76 -6.74 1.51 -17.71
CA GLU A 76 -7.27 0.67 -18.78
C GLU A 76 -8.56 -0.07 -18.36
N GLY A 77 -9.00 0.05 -17.10
CA GLY A 77 -10.21 -0.60 -16.59
C GLY A 77 -10.04 -2.11 -16.34
N SER A 78 -8.81 -2.62 -16.32
CA SER A 78 -8.51 -4.03 -16.00
C SER A 78 -8.68 -4.35 -14.50
N ILE A 79 -8.84 -3.32 -13.66
CA ILE A 79 -9.07 -3.46 -12.22
C ILE A 79 -10.56 -3.26 -11.93
N SER A 80 -11.23 -4.32 -11.48
CA SER A 80 -12.65 -4.31 -11.09
C SER A 80 -12.88 -3.74 -9.70
N ALA A 81 -11.88 -3.86 -8.81
CA ALA A 81 -11.99 -3.42 -7.43
C ALA A 81 -10.66 -2.88 -6.87
N VAL A 82 -10.73 -1.75 -6.17
CA VAL A 82 -9.63 -1.20 -5.36
C VAL A 82 -10.04 -1.27 -3.89
N VAL A 83 -9.29 -2.05 -3.11
CA VAL A 83 -9.50 -2.20 -1.66
C VAL A 83 -8.53 -1.30 -0.93
N VAL A 84 -9.06 -0.36 -0.16
CA VAL A 84 -8.30 0.56 0.70
C VAL A 84 -8.41 0.06 2.14
N LEU A 85 -7.29 0.08 2.87
CA LEU A 85 -7.26 -0.27 4.28
C LEU A 85 -6.34 0.65 5.09
N ASP A 86 -6.68 0.83 6.35
CA ASP A 86 -5.84 1.47 7.35
C ASP A 86 -5.46 0.45 8.44
N ASP A 87 -5.04 0.94 9.60
CA ASP A 87 -4.66 0.08 10.71
C ASP A 87 -5.87 -0.60 11.37
N ARG A 88 -6.90 0.19 11.72
CA ARG A 88 -7.98 -0.25 12.64
C ARG A 88 -9.35 0.37 12.41
N ALA A 89 -9.54 1.25 11.43
CA ALA A 89 -10.81 1.97 11.32
C ALA A 89 -11.96 1.00 11.01
N PRO A 90 -13.07 1.08 11.75
CA PRO A 90 -14.18 0.15 11.55
C PRO A 90 -14.98 0.46 10.27
N HIS A 91 -14.87 1.68 9.75
CA HIS A 91 -15.60 2.14 8.57
C HIS A 91 -14.94 3.37 7.96
N TRP A 92 -15.03 3.54 6.63
CA TRP A 92 -14.42 4.69 5.94
C TRP A 92 -14.97 6.04 6.39
N GLN A 93 -16.25 6.10 6.78
CA GLN A 93 -16.88 7.33 7.30
C GLN A 93 -16.33 7.78 8.66
N LYS A 94 -15.60 6.91 9.37
CA LYS A 94 -14.96 7.24 10.64
C LYS A 94 -13.49 7.64 10.48
N LEU A 95 -12.98 7.71 9.24
CA LEU A 95 -11.64 8.19 8.96
C LEU A 95 -11.54 9.69 9.24
N LYS A 96 -10.37 10.13 9.68
CA LYS A 96 -10.06 11.55 9.77
C LYS A 96 -10.00 12.15 8.36
N LYS A 97 -10.49 13.38 8.20
CA LYS A 97 -10.57 14.07 6.90
C LYS A 97 -9.20 14.21 6.22
N ASP A 98 -8.15 14.33 7.01
CA ASP A 98 -6.75 14.48 6.60
C ASP A 98 -5.95 13.16 6.69
N SER A 99 -6.60 12.03 6.99
CA SER A 99 -5.92 10.74 6.99
C SER A 99 -5.51 10.32 5.59
N ILE A 100 -4.42 9.55 5.50
CA ILE A 100 -3.92 8.95 4.25
C ILE A 100 -5.03 8.17 3.55
N ALA A 101 -5.76 7.32 4.29
CA ALA A 101 -6.87 6.53 3.73
C ALA A 101 -7.98 7.40 3.14
N GLN A 102 -8.33 8.52 3.80
CA GLN A 102 -9.34 9.44 3.26
C GLN A 102 -8.85 10.16 2.00
N ILE A 103 -7.60 10.60 1.95
CA ILE A 103 -6.97 11.21 0.76
C ILE A 103 -6.96 10.22 -0.40
N VAL A 104 -6.61 8.95 -0.13
CA VAL A 104 -6.63 7.86 -1.12
C VAL A 104 -8.05 7.66 -1.67
N ILE A 105 -9.05 7.54 -0.80
CA ILE A 105 -10.46 7.39 -1.21
C ILE A 105 -10.92 8.57 -2.07
N ASN A 106 -10.60 9.80 -1.66
CA ASN A 106 -10.97 11.01 -2.40
C ASN A 106 -10.29 11.05 -3.79
N THR A 107 -9.02 10.64 -3.86
CA THR A 107 -8.28 10.54 -5.11
C THR A 107 -8.88 9.50 -6.06
N LEU A 108 -9.22 8.32 -5.55
CA LEU A 108 -9.82 7.25 -6.34
C LEU A 108 -11.24 7.61 -6.79
N ASN A 109 -12.02 8.30 -5.95
CA ASN A 109 -13.37 8.76 -6.32
C ASN A 109 -13.36 9.80 -7.46
N ASN A 110 -12.28 10.56 -7.58
CA ASN A 110 -12.07 11.53 -8.66
C ASN A 110 -11.58 10.88 -9.96
N LEU A 111 -11.25 9.59 -9.93
CA LEU A 111 -10.76 8.86 -11.09
C LEU A 111 -11.90 8.19 -11.85
N ALA A 112 -11.99 8.42 -13.16
CA ALA A 112 -12.92 7.74 -14.06
C ALA A 112 -12.42 6.33 -14.45
N SER A 113 -12.20 5.44 -13.47
CA SER A 113 -11.61 4.10 -13.69
C SER A 113 -12.61 2.95 -13.80
N GLY A 114 -13.91 3.20 -13.61
CA GLY A 114 -14.95 2.14 -13.52
C GLY A 114 -14.81 1.18 -12.33
N ALA A 115 -13.69 1.20 -11.61
CA ALA A 115 -13.39 0.30 -10.51
C ALA A 115 -14.24 0.56 -9.27
N ASN A 116 -14.65 -0.51 -8.59
CA ASN A 116 -15.35 -0.39 -7.31
C ASN A 116 -14.37 -0.09 -6.18
N ILE A 117 -14.61 1.01 -5.45
CA ILE A 117 -13.80 1.37 -4.29
C ILE A 117 -14.40 0.72 -3.04
N CYS A 118 -13.58 -0.08 -2.37
CA CYS A 118 -13.95 -0.84 -1.18
C CYS A 118 -13.05 -0.45 -0.01
N PHE A 119 -13.60 -0.27 1.18
CA PHE A 119 -12.83 -0.05 2.41
C PHE A 119 -12.89 -1.28 3.32
N LEU A 120 -11.74 -1.74 3.83
CA LEU A 120 -11.66 -2.88 4.73
C LEU A 120 -12.08 -2.51 6.16
N LYS A 121 -13.20 -3.08 6.62
CA LYS A 121 -13.69 -2.86 7.99
C LYS A 121 -12.74 -3.48 9.02
N GLY A 122 -12.33 -2.67 10.00
CA GLY A 122 -11.43 -3.08 11.08
C GLY A 122 -9.96 -3.05 10.71
N GLY A 123 -9.63 -2.58 9.50
CA GLY A 123 -8.25 -2.39 9.05
C GLY A 123 -7.41 -3.66 8.98
N PHE A 124 -6.10 -3.46 8.90
CA PHE A 124 -5.10 -4.52 8.83
C PHE A 124 -5.09 -5.41 10.06
N GLU A 125 -5.16 -4.83 11.27
CA GLU A 125 -5.03 -5.59 12.53
C GLU A 125 -6.09 -6.69 12.62
N ASN A 126 -7.34 -6.35 12.32
CA ASN A 126 -8.45 -7.32 12.31
C ASN A 126 -8.28 -8.39 11.23
N PHE A 127 -7.74 -8.03 10.06
CA PHE A 127 -7.51 -8.98 8.97
C PHE A 127 -6.35 -9.94 9.29
N HIS A 128 -5.25 -9.41 9.82
CA HIS A 128 -4.08 -10.19 10.24
C HIS A 128 -4.44 -11.20 11.34
N GLY A 129 -5.21 -10.77 12.35
CA GLY A 129 -5.66 -11.68 13.41
C GLY A 129 -6.55 -12.83 12.93
N GLN A 130 -7.30 -12.65 11.84
CA GLN A 130 -8.17 -13.68 11.27
C GLN A 130 -7.50 -14.54 10.19
N TYR A 131 -6.59 -13.95 9.41
CA TYR A 131 -5.98 -14.58 8.24
C TYR A 131 -4.47 -14.30 8.13
N PRO A 132 -3.66 -14.68 9.13
CA PRO A 132 -2.22 -14.42 9.12
C PRO A 132 -1.52 -15.12 7.94
N GLU A 133 -2.09 -16.22 7.42
CA GLU A 133 -1.55 -16.94 6.26
C GLU A 133 -1.56 -16.13 4.95
N LEU A 134 -2.37 -15.06 4.91
CA LEU A 134 -2.49 -14.15 3.77
C LEU A 134 -1.64 -12.88 3.94
N CYS A 135 -0.88 -12.79 5.03
CA CYS A 135 0.05 -11.71 5.28
C CYS A 135 1.49 -12.15 4.98
N THR A 136 2.32 -11.19 4.58
CA THR A 136 3.77 -11.34 4.52
C THR A 136 4.32 -10.74 5.79
N GLU A 137 5.24 -11.44 6.45
CA GLU A 137 5.96 -10.94 7.62
C GLU A 137 7.45 -10.95 7.30
N VAL A 138 8.15 -9.87 7.66
CA VAL A 138 9.59 -9.88 7.62
C VAL A 138 10.07 -10.69 8.82
N VAL A 139 10.56 -11.89 8.55
CA VAL A 139 11.33 -12.65 9.52
C VAL A 139 12.59 -11.83 9.78
N LYS A 140 12.65 -11.14 10.93
CA LYS A 140 13.92 -10.57 11.39
C LYS A 140 14.90 -11.74 11.46
N PRO A 141 16.08 -11.68 10.82
CA PRO A 141 17.07 -12.73 10.98
C PRO A 141 17.32 -12.86 12.48
N VAL A 142 17.03 -14.06 12.99
CA VAL A 142 17.36 -14.43 14.37
C VAL A 142 18.83 -14.12 14.52
N GLY A 143 19.14 -13.14 15.37
CA GLY A 143 20.51 -12.89 15.79
C GLY A 143 21.05 -14.23 16.29
N VAL A 144 22.18 -14.64 15.75
CA VAL A 144 22.89 -15.82 16.23
C VAL A 144 23.28 -15.54 17.68
N ASP A 145 22.45 -16.01 18.61
CA ASP A 145 22.86 -16.14 20.00
C ASP A 145 23.86 -17.29 20.05
N GLN A 146 25.15 -16.95 20.16
CA GLN A 146 26.15 -17.88 20.65
C GLN A 146 25.84 -18.13 22.13
N ASN A 147 25.21 -19.26 22.46
CA ASN A 147 25.71 -20.24 23.43
C ASN A 147 24.65 -21.29 23.83
N ASN A 148 24.98 -22.54 23.48
CA ASN A 148 24.83 -23.82 24.20
C ASN A 148 23.47 -24.26 24.76
N GLY A 149 22.99 -25.40 24.21
CA GLY A 149 22.30 -26.45 24.98
C GLY A 149 21.03 -27.00 24.32
N THR A 150 21.09 -28.26 23.83
CA THR A 150 20.06 -29.34 23.84
C THR A 150 18.58 -28.92 24.03
N GLU A 151 17.56 -29.34 23.28
CA GLU A 151 17.32 -30.51 22.44
C GLU A 151 15.92 -30.42 21.78
N THR A 152 15.77 -31.04 20.60
CA THR A 152 14.52 -31.56 19.98
C THR A 152 13.30 -30.64 19.75
N GLY A 153 12.96 -30.43 18.46
CA GLY A 153 11.62 -30.03 18.05
C GLY A 153 11.55 -29.57 16.58
N LYS A 154 11.08 -30.44 15.68
CA LYS A 154 10.94 -30.21 14.24
C LYS A 154 10.08 -28.98 13.91
N CYS A 155 10.51 -28.16 12.95
CA CYS A 155 9.63 -27.50 11.97
C CYS A 155 10.43 -27.00 10.76
N ARG A 156 10.24 -27.65 9.60
CA ARG A 156 10.66 -27.15 8.28
C ARG A 156 9.76 -25.97 7.87
N PRO A 157 10.32 -24.95 7.20
CA PRO A 157 9.60 -24.32 6.10
C PRO A 157 10.29 -24.65 4.78
N SER A 158 9.53 -25.27 3.90
CA SER A 158 9.85 -25.47 2.48
C SER A 158 10.06 -24.11 1.81
N ILE A 159 11.28 -23.93 1.31
CA ILE A 159 11.74 -22.80 0.52
C ILE A 159 11.20 -22.98 -0.90
N THR A 160 10.34 -22.07 -1.36
CA THR A 160 10.18 -21.81 -2.79
C THR A 160 10.76 -20.42 -3.06
N LEU A 161 12.07 -20.41 -3.28
CA LEU A 161 12.84 -19.29 -3.79
C LEU A 161 12.94 -19.48 -5.30
N CYS A 162 12.35 -18.58 -6.09
CA CYS A 162 12.73 -18.38 -7.47
C CYS A 162 12.81 -16.88 -7.75
N CYS A 163 14.01 -16.34 -7.62
CA CYS A 163 14.50 -15.33 -8.54
C CYS A 163 16.03 -15.34 -8.52
N GLU A 164 16.61 -15.41 -9.71
CA GLU A 164 18.04 -15.60 -9.97
C GLU A 164 18.90 -14.45 -9.45
N LYS A 165 20.12 -14.81 -9.01
CA LYS A 165 21.21 -13.92 -8.62
C LYS A 165 21.84 -13.27 -9.86
N LEU A 166 22.18 -11.99 -9.74
CA LEU A 166 23.57 -11.46 -9.69
C LEU A 166 23.47 -9.93 -9.60
N GLY A 167 23.85 -9.32 -8.47
CA GLY A 167 25.21 -8.81 -8.26
C GLY A 167 25.19 -7.29 -8.51
N SER A 168 25.20 -6.43 -7.51
CA SER A 168 26.45 -5.94 -6.92
C SER A 168 26.11 -4.92 -5.81
N ASN A 169 26.94 -4.94 -4.78
CA ASN A 169 27.05 -3.90 -3.75
C ASN A 169 27.12 -2.51 -4.38
N LEU A 170 26.38 -1.54 -3.84
CA LEU A 170 26.89 -0.18 -3.60
C LEU A 170 25.88 0.60 -2.73
N LYS A 171 26.40 1.06 -1.60
CA LYS A 171 25.80 1.99 -0.65
C LYS A 171 25.50 3.30 -1.39
N PRO A 172 24.30 3.90 -1.31
CA PRO A 172 24.11 5.24 -1.87
C PRO A 172 24.71 6.26 -0.90
N ASP A 173 25.85 6.82 -1.32
CA ASP A 173 26.51 7.95 -0.69
C ASP A 173 25.63 9.20 -0.88
N TYR A 174 25.18 9.75 0.23
CA TYR A 174 24.32 10.91 0.31
C TYR A 174 25.23 12.13 0.36
N ASP A 175 25.79 12.56 -0.77
CA ASP A 175 26.24 13.94 -0.93
C ASP A 175 26.63 14.25 -2.40
N GLN A 176 26.23 15.45 -2.84
CA GLN A 176 26.61 16.13 -4.09
C GLN A 176 25.90 15.60 -5.36
N VAL A 177 25.11 16.37 -6.11
CA VAL A 177 25.37 17.71 -6.65
C VAL A 177 24.03 18.42 -6.93
N TRP A 178 23.74 19.47 -6.17
CA TRP A 178 22.75 20.48 -6.55
C TRP A 178 23.34 21.36 -7.65
N LYS A 179 22.93 21.17 -8.90
CA LYS A 179 23.09 22.16 -9.97
C LYS A 179 21.74 22.50 -10.60
N ARG A 180 21.22 23.63 -10.10
CA ARG A 180 20.31 24.60 -10.72
C ARG A 180 19.91 24.30 -12.17
N LYS A 181 18.61 24.12 -12.39
CA LYS A 181 17.87 24.83 -13.44
C LYS A 181 16.55 25.34 -12.87
N GLN A 182 16.59 26.61 -12.49
CA GLN A 182 15.43 27.50 -12.32
C GLN A 182 14.71 27.57 -13.67
N LEU A 183 13.39 27.37 -13.70
CA LEU A 183 12.38 27.90 -14.64
C LEU A 183 10.98 27.49 -14.10
N PRO A 184 9.90 28.23 -14.41
CA PRO A 184 9.19 29.00 -13.39
C PRO A 184 7.93 28.34 -12.82
N PHE A 185 7.64 28.75 -11.59
CA PHE A 185 6.49 28.41 -10.73
C PHE A 185 5.12 28.96 -11.20
N LEU A 186 4.85 29.05 -12.50
CA LEU A 186 3.58 29.58 -13.02
C LEU A 186 3.00 28.72 -14.15
N ALA A 187 2.34 27.62 -13.80
CA ALA A 187 1.36 26.94 -14.67
C ALA A 187 0.50 25.88 -13.94
N CYS A 188 0.00 26.16 -12.73
CA CYS A 188 -0.96 25.25 -12.06
C CYS A 188 -2.07 25.95 -11.26
N CYS A 189 -2.42 27.19 -11.63
CA CYS A 189 -3.54 27.92 -11.04
C CYS A 189 -4.77 28.06 -11.96
N LEU A 190 -4.92 27.25 -13.02
CA LEU A 190 -6.03 27.41 -13.97
C LEU A 190 -6.92 26.18 -14.20
N PHE A 191 -6.88 25.16 -13.33
CA PHE A 191 -7.86 24.07 -13.38
C PHE A 191 -8.46 23.78 -12.00
N PHE A 192 -9.09 24.79 -11.40
CA PHE A 192 -10.07 24.61 -10.32
C PHE A 192 -11.03 25.81 -10.29
N GLN A 193 -11.83 25.94 -11.35
CA GLN A 193 -13.09 26.67 -11.33
C GLN A 193 -13.99 26.08 -12.43
N GLY A 194 -15.08 25.46 -11.99
CA GLY A 194 -16.05 24.71 -12.77
C GLY A 194 -16.87 23.85 -11.83
#